data_AF-A0A1B7W511-F1
#
_entry.id   AF-A0A1B7W511-F1
#
_cell.length_a   1.000
_cell.length_b   1.000
_cell.length_c   1.000
_cell.angle_alpha   90.00
_cell.angle_beta   90.00
_cell.angle_gamma   90.00
#
_symmetry.space_group_name_H-M   'P 1'
#
loop_
_entity.id
_entity.type
_entity.pdbx_description
1 polymer ?
#
loop_
_entity_poly.entity_id
_entity_poly.type
_entity_poly.pdbx_seq_one_letter_code
_entity_poly.pdbx_strand_id
1 'polypeptide(L)'
;AKGTNQVGVAAGWNTFANYGTDPTGPSSAYGVVTSYSLLKPNDSVNKMPISFSAGVGGGSFRQGNASTGVFGGVGVQVHPQIGVGLGWSGVGLNLGASLVPVPTIPLTITLQGVDLTDNSTGGTIFAFSIGYGFNFLPK
;
A
#
# COMPACT_ATOMS: atom_id res chain seq x y z
N ALA A 1 26.77 7.50 11.92
CA ALA A 1 25.78 8.16 11.03
C ALA A 1 24.48 7.36 11.10
N LYS A 2 23.37 7.94 11.59
CA LYS A 2 22.05 7.29 11.54
C LYS A 2 21.61 7.28 10.08
N GLY A 3 21.54 6.11 9.45
CA GLY A 3 21.15 5.99 8.06
C GLY A 3 19.77 6.62 7.84
N THR A 4 19.64 7.50 6.86
CA THR A 4 18.35 8.05 6.37
C THR A 4 17.45 7.00 5.75
N ASN A 5 17.90 5.74 5.71
CA ASN A 5 17.24 4.59 5.14
C ASN A 5 16.83 3.63 6.27
N GLN A 6 15.55 3.30 6.34
CA GLN A 6 15.00 2.30 7.25
C GLN A 6 14.43 1.15 6.44
N VAL A 7 14.58 -0.08 6.92
CA VAL A 7 14.00 -1.26 6.29
C VAL A 7 13.12 -1.98 7.30
N GLY A 8 11.89 -2.28 6.91
CA GLY A 8 10.94 -3.09 7.65
C GLY A 8 10.63 -4.37 6.89
N VAL A 9 10.34 -5.43 7.62
CA VAL A 9 9.89 -6.71 7.06
C VAL A 9 8.58 -7.11 7.74
N ALA A 10 7.65 -7.67 6.98
CA ALA A 10 6.40 -8.18 7.50
C ALA A 10 6.01 -9.48 6.78
N ALA A 11 5.24 -10.32 7.46
CA ALA A 11 4.64 -11.51 6.89
C ALA A 11 3.19 -11.61 7.35
N GLY A 12 2.34 -12.23 6.53
CA GLY A 12 0.93 -12.40 6.80
C GLY A 12 0.39 -13.71 6.22
N TRP A 13 -0.78 -14.11 6.71
CA TRP A 13 -1.46 -15.32 6.27
C TRP A 13 -2.94 -15.01 6.05
N ASN A 14 -3.37 -15.07 4.80
CA ASN A 14 -4.76 -14.94 4.38
C ASN A 14 -5.49 -16.24 4.62
N THR A 15 -6.69 -16.13 5.19
CA THR A 15 -7.62 -17.27 5.28
C THR A 15 -6.96 -18.43 6.06
N PHE A 16 -6.32 -18.09 7.20
CA PHE A 16 -5.57 -19.02 8.05
C PHE A 16 -6.50 -20.09 8.67
N ALA A 17 -7.73 -19.70 8.98
CA ALA A 17 -8.78 -20.57 9.46
C ALA A 17 -10.07 -20.25 8.69
N ASN A 18 -10.76 -21.29 8.24
CA ASN A 18 -12.13 -21.20 7.76
C ASN A 18 -12.99 -22.15 8.59
N TYR A 19 -14.23 -21.77 8.78
CA TYR A 19 -15.24 -22.62 9.39
C TYR A 19 -16.51 -22.55 8.54
N GLY A 20 -17.14 -23.70 8.31
CA GLY A 20 -18.31 -23.84 7.44
C GLY A 20 -18.00 -24.43 6.07
N THR A 21 -19.03 -24.55 5.24
CA THR A 21 -18.98 -25.20 3.91
C THR A 21 -18.57 -24.27 2.77
N ASP A 22 -18.59 -22.95 2.99
CA ASP A 22 -18.20 -21.94 2.01
C ASP A 22 -16.85 -21.31 2.40
N PRO A 23 -15.71 -21.95 2.04
CA PRO A 23 -14.41 -21.37 2.32
C PRO A 23 -14.27 -20.03 1.61
N THR A 24 -13.81 -19.00 2.35
CA THR A 24 -13.64 -17.62 1.85
C THR A 24 -12.53 -17.47 0.80
N GLY A 25 -11.83 -18.56 0.47
CA GLY A 25 -10.78 -18.62 -0.54
C GLY A 25 -9.65 -19.59 -0.15
N PRO A 26 -8.66 -19.76 -1.04
CA PRO A 26 -7.49 -20.58 -0.75
C PRO A 26 -6.64 -19.93 0.35
N SER A 27 -6.21 -20.74 1.32
CA SER A 27 -5.27 -20.31 2.35
C SER A 27 -3.92 -19.97 1.73
N SER A 28 -3.37 -18.80 2.06
CA SER A 28 -2.11 -18.34 1.46
C SER A 28 -1.33 -17.44 2.38
N ALA A 29 0.00 -17.63 2.43
CA ALA A 29 0.91 -16.75 3.13
C ALA A 29 1.56 -15.75 2.17
N TYR A 30 1.99 -14.62 2.72
CA TYR A 30 2.77 -13.61 2.01
C TYR A 30 3.82 -12.99 2.92
N GLY A 31 4.89 -12.49 2.31
CA GLY A 31 5.93 -11.71 2.96
C GLY A 31 6.19 -10.44 2.17
N VAL A 32 6.56 -9.37 2.86
CA VAL A 32 6.89 -8.07 2.25
C VAL A 32 8.07 -7.44 2.96
N VAL A 33 8.96 -6.85 2.18
CA VAL A 33 10.05 -5.99 2.65
C VAL A 33 9.75 -4.59 2.17
N THR A 34 9.85 -3.62 3.06
CA THR A 34 9.64 -2.21 2.76
C THR A 34 10.87 -1.42 3.16
N SER A 35 11.48 -0.72 2.21
CA SER A 35 12.50 0.28 2.47
C SER A 35 11.88 1.68 2.48
N TYR A 36 12.35 2.54 3.36
CA TYR A 36 11.94 3.92 3.53
C TYR A 36 13.18 4.80 3.49
N SER A 37 13.15 5.90 2.72
CA SER A 37 14.24 6.85 2.61
C SER A 37 13.70 8.28 2.54
N LEU A 38 14.52 9.26 2.93
CA LEU A 38 14.22 10.68 2.78
C LEU A 38 15.00 11.25 1.59
N LEU A 39 14.32 11.71 0.53
CA LEU A 39 14.99 12.29 -0.63
C LEU A 39 15.61 13.66 -0.34
N LYS A 40 15.02 14.43 0.57
CA LYS A 40 15.48 15.78 0.96
C LYS A 40 15.70 15.87 2.48
N PRO A 41 16.67 15.16 3.05
CA PRO A 41 16.82 15.05 4.50
C PRO A 41 17.12 16.39 5.21
N ASN A 42 17.70 17.36 4.49
CA ASN A 42 18.09 18.68 5.00
C ASN A 42 17.00 19.76 4.80
N ASP A 43 15.86 19.43 4.20
CA ASP A 43 14.76 20.38 3.99
C ASP A 43 13.88 20.43 5.26
N SER A 44 13.64 21.65 5.77
CA SER A 44 12.85 21.88 6.98
C SER A 44 11.34 21.82 6.74
N VAL A 45 10.90 21.90 5.48
CA VAL A 45 9.49 21.96 5.08
C VAL A 45 9.01 20.62 4.54
N ASN A 46 9.75 20.00 3.62
CA ASN A 46 9.40 18.68 3.12
C ASN A 46 10.62 17.79 2.91
N LYS A 47 10.77 16.77 3.76
CA LYS A 47 11.85 15.79 3.64
C LYS A 47 11.68 14.80 2.49
N MET A 48 10.54 14.87 1.80
CA MET A 48 10.15 14.03 0.67
C MET A 48 10.44 12.55 0.93
N PRO A 49 9.77 11.94 1.92
CA PRO A 49 9.94 10.51 2.13
C PRO A 49 9.46 9.71 0.92
N ILE A 50 10.23 8.69 0.60
CA ILE A 50 9.90 7.65 -0.37
C ILE A 50 9.91 6.30 0.33
N SER A 51 8.88 5.51 0.06
CA SER A 51 8.81 4.11 0.44
C SER A 51 8.82 3.25 -0.80
N PHE A 52 9.53 2.13 -0.73
CA PHE A 52 9.49 1.07 -1.73
C PHE A 52 9.19 -0.23 -1.01
N SER A 53 8.17 -0.95 -1.45
CA SER A 53 7.79 -2.25 -0.94
C SER A 53 7.89 -3.30 -2.03
N ALA A 54 8.39 -4.47 -1.68
CA ALA A 54 8.43 -5.64 -2.54
C ALA A 54 8.06 -6.86 -1.71
N GLY A 55 7.12 -7.65 -2.21
CA GLY A 55 6.59 -8.79 -1.52
C GLY A 55 6.29 -9.96 -2.46
N VAL A 56 6.15 -11.11 -1.85
CA VAL A 56 5.84 -12.36 -2.52
C VAL A 56 4.75 -13.07 -1.73
N GLY A 57 3.78 -13.66 -2.42
CA GLY A 57 2.63 -14.30 -1.76
C GLY A 57 1.87 -15.25 -2.66
N GLY A 58 1.11 -16.16 -2.04
CA GLY A 58 0.19 -17.04 -2.75
C GLY A 58 -1.20 -16.41 -2.95
N GLY A 59 -2.17 -17.20 -3.40
CA GLY A 59 -3.57 -16.76 -3.45
C GLY A 59 -3.82 -15.64 -4.47
N SER A 60 -4.35 -14.51 -4.01
CA SER A 60 -4.75 -13.39 -4.88
C SER A 60 -3.60 -12.59 -5.50
N PHE A 61 -2.35 -12.86 -5.09
CA PHE A 61 -1.16 -12.19 -5.63
C PHE A 61 -0.60 -12.89 -6.87
N ARG A 62 -1.06 -14.10 -7.20
CA ARG A 62 -0.58 -14.90 -8.34
C ARG A 62 -1.36 -14.58 -9.61
N GLN A 63 -0.70 -14.64 -10.76
CA GLN A 63 -1.33 -14.53 -12.06
C GLN A 63 -1.46 -15.90 -12.71
N GLY A 64 -2.67 -16.24 -13.19
CA GLY A 64 -2.95 -17.51 -13.87
C GLY A 64 -2.72 -18.75 -13.00
N ASN A 65 -1.95 -19.72 -13.52
CA ASN A 65 -1.68 -21.01 -12.86
C ASN A 65 -0.48 -21.02 -11.90
N ALA A 66 0.19 -19.87 -11.70
CA ALA A 66 1.30 -19.81 -10.76
C ALA A 66 0.80 -20.07 -9.31
N SER A 67 1.62 -20.73 -8.49
CA SER A 67 1.36 -20.95 -7.05
C SER A 67 1.73 -19.74 -6.19
N THR A 68 2.61 -18.89 -6.69
CA THR A 68 3.19 -17.74 -5.99
C THR A 68 3.26 -16.58 -6.96
N GLY A 69 2.92 -15.38 -6.50
CA GLY A 69 3.08 -14.14 -7.25
C GLY A 69 3.92 -13.13 -6.48
N VAL A 70 4.35 -12.12 -7.22
CA VAL A 70 5.12 -10.99 -6.69
C VAL A 70 4.26 -9.75 -6.73
N PHE A 71 4.37 -8.93 -5.70
CA PHE A 71 3.73 -7.63 -5.64
C PHE A 71 4.75 -6.62 -5.13
N GLY A 72 4.48 -5.35 -5.36
CA GLY A 72 5.34 -4.30 -4.89
C GLY A 72 4.71 -2.93 -5.09
N GLY A 73 5.37 -1.91 -4.60
CA GLY A 73 4.88 -0.56 -4.75
C GLY A 73 5.94 0.46 -4.39
N VAL A 74 5.68 1.68 -4.81
CA VAL A 74 6.46 2.86 -4.45
C VAL A 74 5.50 3.95 -4.04
N GLY A 75 5.79 4.61 -2.93
CA GLY A 75 5.06 5.78 -2.45
C GLY A 75 6.02 6.93 -2.22
N VAL A 76 5.63 8.13 -2.59
CA VAL A 76 6.40 9.35 -2.34
C VAL A 76 5.49 10.44 -1.80
N GLN A 77 5.97 11.13 -0.78
CA GLN A 77 5.33 12.34 -0.27
C GLN A 77 5.90 13.55 -1.00
N VAL A 78 5.15 14.05 -1.99
CA VAL A 78 5.56 15.21 -2.80
C VAL A 78 5.35 16.54 -2.07
N HIS A 79 4.42 16.58 -1.13
CA HIS A 79 4.14 17.72 -0.26
C HIS A 79 3.80 17.22 1.15
N PRO A 80 4.01 17.97 2.24
CA PRO A 80 3.63 17.54 3.60
C PRO A 80 2.18 17.05 3.72
N GLN A 81 1.31 17.55 2.84
CA GLN A 81 -0.11 17.19 2.77
C GLN A 81 -0.47 16.29 1.59
N ILE A 82 0.45 15.98 0.68
CA ILE A 82 0.15 15.21 -0.55
C ILE A 82 1.10 14.02 -0.67
N GLY A 83 0.51 12.83 -0.71
CA GLY A 83 1.18 11.59 -1.05
C GLY A 83 0.75 11.08 -2.42
N VAL A 84 1.67 10.47 -3.15
CA VAL A 84 1.36 9.74 -4.40
C VAL A 84 2.02 8.38 -4.30
N GLY A 85 1.32 7.35 -4.75
CA GLY A 85 1.85 5.99 -4.73
C GLY A 85 1.36 5.16 -5.90
N LEU A 86 2.21 4.24 -6.31
CA LEU A 86 1.94 3.24 -7.33
C LEU A 86 2.17 1.86 -6.71
N GLY A 87 1.26 0.93 -6.97
CA GLY A 87 1.28 -0.42 -6.41
C GLY A 87 0.94 -1.45 -7.46
N TRP A 88 1.82 -2.42 -7.64
CA TRP A 88 1.62 -3.58 -8.48
C TRP A 88 1.23 -4.79 -7.61
N SER A 89 0.03 -5.36 -7.76
CA SER A 89 -0.44 -6.48 -6.94
C SER A 89 -0.04 -7.88 -7.43
N GLY A 90 0.61 -7.99 -8.59
CA GLY A 90 0.82 -9.26 -9.28
C GLY A 90 -0.26 -9.57 -10.33
N VAL A 91 -1.40 -8.86 -10.31
CA VAL A 91 -2.44 -8.91 -11.35
C VAL A 91 -2.86 -7.54 -11.92
N GLY A 92 -3.18 -6.53 -11.09
CA GLY A 92 -3.50 -5.16 -11.56
C GLY A 92 -2.56 -4.05 -11.07
N LEU A 93 -2.22 -3.08 -11.94
CA LEU A 93 -1.47 -1.87 -11.59
C LEU A 93 -2.39 -0.83 -10.93
N ASN A 94 -2.00 -0.34 -9.77
CA ASN A 94 -2.75 0.65 -9.00
C ASN A 94 -1.94 1.94 -8.89
N LEU A 95 -2.61 3.07 -9.02
CA LEU A 95 -2.03 4.39 -8.82
C LEU A 95 -2.97 5.19 -7.93
N GLY A 96 -2.45 5.87 -6.91
CA GLY A 96 -3.25 6.69 -6.03
C GLY A 96 -2.53 7.96 -5.60
N ALA A 97 -3.34 8.96 -5.26
CA ALA A 97 -2.90 10.17 -4.62
C ALA A 97 -3.77 10.42 -3.38
N SER A 98 -3.13 10.85 -2.30
CA SER A 98 -3.80 11.23 -1.06
C SER A 98 -3.49 12.68 -0.71
N LEU A 99 -4.50 13.36 -0.16
CA LEU A 99 -4.45 14.75 0.26
C LEU A 99 -4.94 14.84 1.71
N VAL A 100 -4.20 15.57 2.54
CA VAL A 100 -4.62 15.98 3.89
C VAL A 100 -4.90 17.48 3.85
N PRO A 101 -6.16 17.92 3.66
CA PRO A 101 -6.46 19.33 3.37
C PRO A 101 -6.03 20.30 4.46
N VAL A 102 -6.10 19.87 5.73
CA VAL A 102 -5.76 20.69 6.91
C VAL A 102 -4.85 19.86 7.82
N PRO A 103 -3.58 20.24 8.06
CA PRO A 103 -2.64 19.42 8.83
C PRO A 103 -3.05 19.15 10.28
N THR A 104 -3.87 20.04 10.86
CA THR A 104 -4.38 19.93 12.23
C THR A 104 -5.62 19.06 12.35
N ILE A 105 -6.28 18.74 11.24
CA ILE A 105 -7.46 17.89 11.20
C ILE A 105 -7.04 16.56 10.56
N PRO A 106 -7.26 15.41 11.22
CA PRO A 106 -6.89 14.09 10.71
C PRO A 106 -7.83 13.61 9.59
N LEU A 107 -8.12 14.47 8.61
CA LEU A 107 -8.94 14.19 7.43
C LEU A 107 -8.03 13.88 6.25
N THR A 108 -8.24 12.72 5.62
CA THR A 108 -7.50 12.30 4.42
C THR A 108 -8.48 12.03 3.29
N ILE A 109 -8.21 12.58 2.12
CA ILE A 109 -8.94 12.31 0.89
C ILE A 109 -8.02 11.51 -0.01
N THR A 110 -8.46 10.36 -0.52
CA THR A 110 -7.66 9.52 -1.41
C THR A 110 -8.41 9.24 -2.69
N LEU A 111 -7.73 9.45 -3.81
CA LEU A 111 -8.16 9.08 -5.15
C LEU A 111 -7.24 7.98 -5.66
N GLN A 112 -7.80 6.91 -6.22
CA GLN A 112 -7.03 5.81 -6.76
C GLN A 112 -7.64 5.27 -8.04
N GLY A 113 -6.80 5.00 -9.04
CA GLY A 113 -7.09 4.10 -10.15
C GLY A 113 -6.60 2.71 -9.77
N VAL A 114 -7.50 1.75 -9.75
CA VAL A 114 -7.27 0.34 -9.45
C VAL A 114 -7.29 -0.42 -10.77
N ASP A 115 -6.32 -1.31 -10.94
CA ASP A 115 -6.16 -2.12 -12.15
C ASP A 115 -6.19 -1.31 -13.47
N LEU A 116 -5.32 -0.31 -13.56
CA LEU A 116 -5.14 0.54 -14.74
C LEU A 116 -4.66 -0.23 -15.99
N THR A 117 -4.18 -1.46 -15.82
CA THR A 117 -3.73 -2.35 -16.89
C THR A 117 -4.85 -3.25 -17.41
N ASP A 118 -6.06 -3.17 -16.84
CA ASP A 118 -7.24 -3.97 -17.22
C ASP A 118 -6.94 -5.47 -17.27
N ASN A 119 -6.24 -5.95 -16.25
CA ASN A 119 -5.66 -7.29 -16.24
C ASN A 119 -6.32 -8.20 -15.18
N SER A 120 -7.30 -7.68 -14.46
CA SER A 120 -8.20 -8.40 -13.57
C SER A 120 -9.60 -8.51 -14.15
N THR A 121 -10.37 -9.51 -13.69
CA THR A 121 -11.75 -9.75 -14.14
C THR A 121 -12.71 -8.59 -13.85
N GLY A 122 -12.37 -7.71 -12.90
CA GLY A 122 -13.18 -6.54 -12.53
C GLY A 122 -12.88 -5.29 -13.37
N GLY A 123 -11.82 -5.32 -14.16
CA GLY A 123 -11.33 -4.21 -14.97
C GLY A 123 -10.89 -2.97 -14.19
N THR A 124 -10.64 -1.88 -14.91
CA THR A 124 -10.20 -0.62 -14.30
C THR A 124 -11.29 0.02 -13.45
N ILE A 125 -10.98 0.30 -12.18
CA ILE A 125 -11.90 0.92 -11.21
C ILE A 125 -11.31 2.24 -10.71
N PHE A 126 -12.14 3.28 -10.65
CA PHE A 126 -11.80 4.52 -9.95
C PHE A 126 -12.40 4.48 -8.55
N ALA A 127 -11.54 4.57 -7.53
CA ALA A 127 -11.97 4.62 -6.14
C ALA A 127 -11.66 6.01 -5.55
N PHE A 128 -12.65 6.52 -4.83
CA PHE A 128 -12.56 7.75 -4.06
C PHE A 128 -12.92 7.43 -2.61
N SER A 129 -12.09 7.90 -1.67
CA SER A 129 -12.34 7.68 -0.25
C SER A 129 -12.02 8.93 0.56
N ILE A 130 -12.78 9.10 1.64
CA ILE A 130 -12.57 10.13 2.65
C ILE A 130 -12.44 9.40 3.98
N GLY A 131 -11.31 9.57 4.65
CA GLY A 131 -11.01 8.98 5.95
C GLY A 131 -10.82 10.05 7.01
N TYR A 132 -11.29 9.79 8.23
CA TYR A 132 -11.07 10.67 9.38
C TYR A 132 -10.52 9.84 10.54
N GLY A 133 -9.39 10.26 11.12
CA GLY A 133 -8.74 9.59 12.24
C GLY A 133 -9.13 10.20 13.59
N PHE A 134 -9.26 9.36 14.63
CA PHE A 134 -9.42 9.82 16.01
C PHE A 134 -8.32 9.20 16.87
N ASN A 135 -7.70 10.00 17.74
CA ASN A 135 -6.80 9.49 18.76
C ASN A 135 -7.55 9.46 20.10
N PHE A 136 -7.81 8.25 20.61
CA PHE A 136 -8.54 8.02 21.86
C PHE A 136 -7.63 7.99 23.09
N LEU A 137 -6.31 8.13 22.92
CA LEU A 137 -5.39 8.19 24.04
C LEU A 137 -5.50 9.56 24.72
N PRO A 138 -5.51 9.60 26.07
CA PRO A 138 -5.37 10.85 26.79
C PRO A 138 -4.04 11.51 26.41
N LYS A 139 -4.10 12.81 26.15
CA LYS A 139 -2.94 13.65 25.82
C LYS A 139 -1.94 13.73 26.98
#